data_AF-A0A956EM35-F1
#
_entry.id   AF-A0A956EM35-F1
#
_cell.length_a   1.000
_cell.length_b   1.000
_cell.length_c   1.000
_cell.angle_alpha   90.00
_cell.angle_beta   90.00
_cell.angle_gamma   90.00
#
_symmetry.space_group_name_H-M   'P 1'
#
loop_
_entity.id
_entity.type
_entity.pdbx_description
1 polymer ?
#
loop_
_entity_poly.entity_id
_entity_poly.type
_entity_poly.pdbx_seq_one_letter_code
_entity_poly.pdbx_strand_id
1 'polypeptide(L)'
;GDEHSRAVTMGKIADILEAQGKVDESLRTRTEDQLQVYERLGDVRSLLVAHVKVALTLLLRRRAEDVPEIARQLGESLSAARAHGFAVEAGQIAEIMEQLGLPLPAEQ
;
A
#
# COMPACT_ATOMS: atom_id res chain seq x y z
N GLY A 1 12.69 7.74 15.35
CA GLY A 1 14.06 7.36 14.99
C GLY A 1 14.10 5.91 14.53
N ASP A 2 13.71 4.98 15.39
CA ASP A 2 13.82 3.54 15.14
C ASP A 2 12.68 2.94 14.32
N GLU A 3 11.45 3.40 14.55
CA GLU A 3 10.26 2.82 13.91
C GLU A 3 10.24 3.03 12.39
N HIS A 4 10.63 4.22 11.90
CA HIS A 4 10.73 4.48 10.45
C HIS A 4 11.80 3.58 9.80
N SER A 5 12.98 3.45 10.40
CA SER A 5 14.03 2.55 9.91
C SER A 5 13.60 1.08 9.93
N ARG A 6 12.81 0.68 10.93
CA ARG A 6 12.21 -0.65 11.00
C ARG A 6 11.22 -0.88 9.86
N ALA A 7 10.34 0.06 9.57
CA ALA A 7 9.39 -0.03 8.45
C ALA A 7 10.09 -0.08 7.08
N VAL A 8 11.16 0.71 6.89
CA VAL A 8 12.00 0.64 5.69
C VAL A 8 12.67 -0.73 5.57
N THR A 9 13.10 -1.32 6.69
CA THR A 9 13.69 -2.66 6.71
C THR A 9 12.67 -3.73 6.34
N MET A 10 11.45 -3.64 6.89
CA MET A 10 10.35 -4.55 6.53
C MET A 10 9.98 -4.45 5.05
N GLY A 11 10.03 -3.25 4.47
CA GLY A 11 9.82 -3.09 3.03
C GLY A 11 10.86 -3.75 2.14
N LYS A 12 12.13 -3.77 2.57
CA LYS A 12 13.19 -4.51 1.88
C LYS A 12 13.04 -6.02 2.03
N ILE A 13 12.59 -6.49 3.19
CA ILE A 13 12.28 -7.91 3.40
C ILE A 13 11.15 -8.34 2.46
N ALA A 14 10.10 -7.54 2.36
CA ALA A 14 9.01 -7.78 1.42
C ALA A 14 9.47 -7.80 -0.05
N ASP A 15 10.37 -6.88 -0.44
CA ASP A 15 10.96 -6.87 -1.80
C ASP A 15 11.74 -8.18 -2.07
N ILE A 16 12.48 -8.71 -1.09
CA ILE A 16 13.22 -9.99 -1.21
C ILE A 16 12.27 -11.18 -1.30
N LEU A 17 11.24 -11.22 -0.46
CA LEU A 17 10.23 -12.29 -0.47
C LEU A 17 9.51 -12.35 -1.82
N GLU A 18 9.21 -11.19 -2.41
CA GLU A 18 8.64 -11.09 -3.75
C GLU A 18 9.59 -11.66 -4.82
N ALA A 19 10.88 -11.31 -4.77
CA ALA A 19 11.90 -11.85 -5.67
C ALA A 19 12.07 -13.38 -5.55
N GLN A 20 11.74 -13.96 -4.40
CA GLN A 20 11.74 -15.41 -4.16
C GLN A 20 10.44 -16.10 -4.58
N GLY A 21 9.45 -15.36 -5.12
CA GLY A 21 8.12 -15.89 -5.46
C GLY A 21 7.20 -16.08 -4.25
N LYS A 22 7.62 -15.66 -3.05
CA LYS A 22 6.84 -15.71 -1.81
C LYS A 22 5.94 -14.48 -1.68
N VAL A 23 5.08 -14.29 -2.69
CA VAL A 23 4.23 -13.10 -2.83
C VAL A 23 3.28 -12.93 -1.63
N ASP A 24 2.72 -14.02 -1.11
CA ASP A 24 1.86 -14.01 0.09
C ASP A 24 2.60 -13.52 1.36
N GLU A 25 3.85 -13.95 1.56
CA GLU A 25 4.65 -13.53 2.72
C GLU A 25 5.11 -12.07 2.56
N SER A 26 5.43 -11.64 1.33
CA SER A 26 5.73 -10.25 1.00
C SER A 26 4.55 -9.34 1.36
N LEU A 27 3.34 -9.72 0.95
CA LEU A 27 2.12 -8.98 1.24
C LEU A 27 1.90 -8.86 2.74
N ARG A 28 1.89 -9.97 3.49
CA ARG A 28 1.77 -9.93 4.95
C ARG A 28 2.79 -9.01 5.60
N THR A 29 4.05 -9.06 5.19
CA THR A 29 5.10 -8.19 5.74
C THR A 29 4.80 -6.71 5.49
N ARG A 30 4.28 -6.38 4.30
CA ARG A 30 3.88 -5.01 3.98
C ARG A 30 2.64 -4.57 4.77
N THR A 31 1.61 -5.41 4.90
CA THR A 31 0.35 -5.03 5.57
C THR A 31 0.45 -5.05 7.09
N GLU A 32 1.05 -6.08 7.67
CA GLU A 32 1.07 -6.28 9.12
C GLU A 32 2.20 -5.46 9.77
N ASP A 33 3.39 -5.38 9.16
CA ASP A 33 4.56 -4.77 9.80
C ASP A 33 4.91 -3.38 9.24
N GLN A 34 4.93 -3.21 7.91
CA GLN A 34 5.33 -1.93 7.31
C GLN A 34 4.21 -0.87 7.39
N LEU A 35 3.00 -1.20 6.96
CA LEU A 35 1.85 -0.31 6.93
C LEU A 35 1.43 0.12 8.34
N GLN A 36 1.35 -0.83 9.28
CA GLN A 36 0.98 -0.53 10.67
C GLN A 36 1.99 0.41 11.35
N VAL A 37 3.29 0.31 11.01
CA VAL A 37 4.30 1.20 11.57
C VAL A 37 4.21 2.59 10.95
N TYR A 38 4.02 2.72 9.64
CA TYR A 38 3.83 4.03 9.01
C TYR A 38 2.55 4.74 9.47
N GLU A 39 1.47 3.99 9.71
CA GLU A 39 0.23 4.51 10.28
C GLU A 39 0.47 5.06 11.70
N ARG A 40 1.15 4.29 12.56
CA ARG A 40 1.49 4.72 13.93
C ARG A 40 2.42 5.94 13.95
N LEU A 41 3.32 6.05 12.97
CA LEU A 41 4.21 7.18 12.83
C LEU A 41 3.54 8.42 12.24
N GLY A 42 2.34 8.28 11.67
CA GLY A 42 1.71 9.32 10.87
C GLY A 42 2.53 9.69 9.62
N ASP A 43 3.44 8.81 9.18
CA ASP A 43 4.25 9.04 7.99
C ASP A 43 3.48 8.62 6.74
N VAL A 44 2.62 9.53 6.30
CA VAL A 44 1.68 9.26 5.22
C VAL A 44 2.35 9.10 3.85
N ARG A 45 3.49 9.75 3.61
CA ARG A 45 4.25 9.50 2.38
C ARG A 45 4.79 8.07 2.34
N SER A 46 5.34 7.60 3.45
CA SER A 46 5.86 6.24 3.52
C SER A 46 4.75 5.19 3.53
N LEU A 47 3.60 5.51 4.15
CA LEU A 47 2.37 4.73 4.08
C LEU A 47 1.90 4.58 2.62
N LEU A 48 1.83 5.68 1.88
CA LEU A 48 1.47 5.72 0.46
C LEU A 48 2.36 4.81 -0.37
N VAL A 49 3.69 4.97 -0.23
CA VAL A 49 4.67 4.13 -0.95
C VAL A 49 4.50 2.66 -0.59
N ALA A 50 4.14 2.34 0.66
CA ALA A 50 3.85 0.97 1.08
C ALA A 50 2.60 0.41 0.37
N HIS A 51 1.51 1.17 0.30
CA HIS A 51 0.28 0.76 -0.40
C HIS A 51 0.50 0.54 -1.90
N VAL A 52 1.25 1.42 -2.56
CA VAL A 52 1.58 1.24 -3.99
C VAL A 52 2.41 -0.01 -4.20
N LYS A 53 3.40 -0.25 -3.32
CA LYS A 53 4.21 -1.48 -3.38
C LYS A 53 3.35 -2.73 -3.17
N VAL A 54 2.39 -2.73 -2.25
CA VAL A 54 1.41 -3.82 -2.08
C VAL A 54 0.62 -4.06 -3.36
N ALA A 55 0.10 -3.01 -3.98
CA ALA A 55 -0.65 -3.12 -5.24
C ALA A 55 0.21 -3.72 -6.37
N LEU A 56 1.47 -3.31 -6.51
CA LEU A 56 2.41 -3.87 -7.47
C LEU A 56 2.72 -5.35 -7.19
N THR A 57 2.94 -5.70 -5.91
CA THR A 57 3.15 -7.09 -5.46
C THR A 57 1.95 -7.97 -5.84
N LEU A 58 0.72 -7.47 -5.69
CA LEU A 58 -0.52 -8.17 -6.09
C LEU A 58 -0.63 -8.32 -7.62
N LEU A 59 -0.26 -7.30 -8.40
CA LEU A 59 -0.24 -7.39 -9.87
C LEU A 59 0.77 -8.42 -10.38
N LEU A 60 1.93 -8.54 -9.73
CA LEU A 60 2.94 -9.55 -10.03
C LEU A 60 2.45 -10.97 -9.73
N ARG A 61 1.53 -11.13 -8.76
CA ARG A 61 0.90 -12.41 -8.42
C ARG A 61 0.03 -12.97 -9.55
N ARG A 62 -0.42 -12.11 -10.49
CA ARG A 62 -1.19 -12.48 -11.71
C ARG A 62 -2.47 -13.29 -11.45
N ARG A 63 -3.06 -13.24 -10.24
CA ARG A 63 -4.38 -13.86 -9.99
C ARG A 63 -5.49 -12.84 -10.13
N ALA A 64 -6.59 -13.26 -10.73
CA ALA A 64 -7.79 -12.42 -10.86
C ALA A 64 -8.45 -12.10 -9.51
N GLU A 65 -8.17 -12.93 -8.49
CA GLU A 65 -8.70 -12.82 -7.13
C GLU A 65 -8.13 -11.60 -6.39
N ASP A 66 -6.97 -11.09 -6.81
CA ASP A 66 -6.26 -10.00 -6.13
C ASP A 66 -6.82 -8.61 -6.50
N VAL A 67 -7.51 -8.47 -7.64
CA VAL A 67 -8.08 -7.19 -8.13
C VAL A 67 -9.01 -6.49 -7.11
N PRO A 68 -10.02 -7.16 -6.52
CA PRO A 68 -10.87 -6.53 -5.52
C PRO A 68 -10.12 -6.17 -4.23
N GLU A 69 -9.09 -6.94 -3.86
CA GLU A 69 -8.27 -6.66 -2.69
C GLU A 69 -7.40 -5.41 -2.90
N ILE A 70 -6.83 -5.24 -4.10
CA ILE A 70 -6.10 -4.01 -4.49
C ILE A 70 -7.05 -2.79 -4.40
N ALA A 71 -8.27 -2.91 -4.95
CA ALA A 71 -9.24 -1.82 -4.93
C ALA A 71 -9.60 -1.40 -3.49
N ARG A 72 -9.83 -2.38 -2.61
CA ARG A 72 -10.14 -2.13 -1.20
C ARG A 72 -8.98 -1.43 -0.49
N GLN A 73 -7.76 -1.98 -0.63
CA GLN A 73 -6.56 -1.45 0.02
C GLN A 73 -6.22 -0.03 -0.43
N LEU A 74 -6.26 0.24 -1.74
CA LEU A 74 -6.02 1.60 -2.26
C LEU A 74 -7.16 2.54 -1.86
N GLY A 75 -8.40 2.06 -1.83
CA GLY A 75 -9.54 2.86 -1.39
C GLY A 75 -9.49 3.28 0.09
N GLU A 76 -9.12 2.37 0.99
CA GLU A 76 -8.90 2.67 2.41
C GLU A 76 -7.80 3.73 2.59
N SER A 77 -6.71 3.57 1.84
CA SER A 77 -5.59 4.51 1.87
C SER A 77 -5.96 5.89 1.33
N LEU A 78 -6.73 5.94 0.23
CA LEU A 78 -7.25 7.20 -0.33
C LEU A 78 -8.14 7.93 0.67
N SER A 79 -9.02 7.19 1.34
CA SER A 79 -9.93 7.74 2.35
C SER A 79 -9.14 8.27 3.57
N ALA A 80 -8.14 7.53 4.04
CA ALA A 80 -7.27 7.97 5.12
C ALA A 80 -6.48 9.24 4.73
N ALA A 81 -5.88 9.27 3.54
CA ALA A 81 -5.15 10.44 3.06
C ALA A 81 -6.05 11.69 3.00
N ARG A 82 -7.29 11.53 2.51
CA ARG A 82 -8.30 12.61 2.51
C ARG A 82 -8.68 13.05 3.92
N ALA A 83 -8.97 12.12 4.82
CA ALA A 83 -9.40 12.41 6.19
C ALA A 83 -8.34 13.20 6.99
N HIS A 84 -7.07 12.98 6.70
CA HIS A 84 -5.97 13.69 7.34
C HIS A 84 -5.49 14.95 6.59
N GLY A 85 -6.15 15.34 5.48
CA GLY A 85 -5.86 16.56 4.74
C GLY A 85 -4.69 16.48 3.76
N PHE A 86 -4.28 15.27 3.38
CA PHE A 86 -3.17 15.02 2.44
C PHE A 86 -3.67 15.00 0.99
N ALA A 87 -3.95 16.20 0.45
CA ALA A 87 -4.56 16.34 -0.87
C ALA A 87 -3.68 15.87 -2.04
N VAL A 88 -2.35 16.01 -1.93
CA VAL A 88 -1.41 15.58 -2.98
C VAL A 88 -1.36 14.05 -3.02
N GLU A 89 -1.20 13.43 -1.85
CA GLU A 89 -1.14 11.98 -1.69
C GLU A 89 -2.46 11.32 -2.09
N ALA A 90 -3.60 11.92 -1.71
CA ALA A 90 -4.91 11.46 -2.18
C ALA A 90 -5.03 11.50 -3.72
N GLY A 91 -4.54 12.57 -4.36
CA GLY A 91 -4.49 12.66 -5.82
C GLY A 91 -3.64 11.55 -6.45
N GLN A 92 -2.50 11.22 -5.85
CA GLN A 92 -1.62 10.15 -6.33
C GLN A 92 -2.27 8.75 -6.17
N ILE A 93 -2.98 8.48 -5.08
CA ILE A 93 -3.69 7.20 -4.91
C ILE A 93 -4.81 7.08 -5.93
N ALA A 94 -5.58 8.14 -6.13
CA ALA A 94 -6.66 8.16 -7.11
C ALA A 94 -6.13 7.95 -8.54
N GLU A 95 -5.04 8.61 -8.92
CA GLU A 95 -4.39 8.42 -10.22
C GLU A 95 -3.94 6.97 -10.43
N ILE A 96 -3.36 6.34 -9.40
CA ILE A 96 -2.92 4.94 -9.49
C ILE A 96 -4.12 4.00 -9.61
N MET A 97 -5.19 4.21 -8.84
CA MET A 97 -6.41 3.43 -8.98
C MET A 97 -7.01 3.56 -10.38
N GLU A 98 -7.00 4.76 -10.96
CA GLU A 98 -7.47 5.02 -12.33
C GLU A 98 -6.58 4.31 -13.37
N GLN A 99 -5.25 4.38 -13.24
CA GLN A 99 -4.30 3.67 -14.12
C GLN A 99 -4.48 2.15 -14.09
N LEU A 100 -4.91 1.62 -12.94
CA LEU A 100 -5.20 0.20 -12.76
C LEU A 100 -6.64 -0.18 -13.15
N GLY A 101 -7.47 0.78 -13.55
CA GLY A 101 -8.88 0.58 -13.90
C GLY A 101 -9.75 0.18 -12.70
N LEU A 102 -9.34 0.55 -11.48
CA LEU A 102 -10.04 0.22 -10.23
C LEU A 102 -11.04 1.32 -9.88
N PRO A 103 -12.20 0.96 -9.30
CA PRO A 103 -13.22 1.94 -8.91
C PRO A 103 -12.72 2.79 -7.74
N LEU A 104 -12.81 4.12 -7.88
CA LEU A 104 -12.51 5.06 -6.80
C LEU A 104 -13.62 5.00 -5.73
N PRO A 105 -13.28 4.93 -4.43
CA PRO A 105 -14.28 5.07 -3.38
C PRO A 105 -14.93 6.46 -3.43
N ALA A 106 -16.25 6.50 -3.28
CA ALA A 106 -17.00 7.74 -3.23
C ALA A 106 -16.53 8.61 -2.05
N GLU A 107 -16.39 9.91 -2.29
CA GLU A 107 -16.18 10.91 -1.24
C GLU A 107 -17.44 10.94 -0.37
N GLN A 108 -17.37 10.41 0.85
CA GLN A 108 -18.44 10.45 1.85
C GLN A 108 -18.22 11.62 2.80
#